data_AF-A0A2K6JQP1-F1
#
_entry.id   AF-A0A2K6JQP1-F1
#
_cell.length_a   1.000
_cell.length_b   1.000
_cell.length_c   1.000
_cell.angle_alpha   90.00
_cell.angle_beta   90.00
_cell.angle_gamma   90.00
#
_symmetry.space_group_name_H-M   'P 1'
#
loop_
_entity.id
_entity.type
_entity.pdbx_description
1 polymer ?
#
loop_
_entity_poly.entity_id
_entity_poly.type
_entity_poly.pdbx_seq_one_letter_code
_entity_poly.pdbx_strand_id
1 'polypeptide(L)'
;MAGPELLLDSNIRLWVVLPIVIITFFVGMIRHYVSILLQSDKKLTQEQVSDSQVLIRSRVLRENGKYIPKQSFLTRKYYFNNPEDGFFKKTKRKVVPPSPMTVSSASWYFLNVFGLRSIYSLILGQDNAADQSRMMQEQMTGAAMAMPADTNKAFKTEWEALELTDHQWALDDVEEELMAKDLHFEGMFKKELQTSIF
;
A
#
# COMPACT_ATOMS: atom_id res chain seq x y z
N MET A 1 -16.96 -9.35 -47.58
CA MET A 1 -15.97 -8.63 -48.40
C MET A 1 -15.75 -7.27 -47.75
N ALA A 2 -14.61 -7.09 -47.08
CA ALA A 2 -14.28 -5.85 -46.38
C ALA A 2 -13.89 -4.78 -47.40
N GLY A 3 -14.58 -3.64 -47.38
CA GLY A 3 -14.30 -2.50 -48.25
C GLY A 3 -12.93 -1.87 -47.96
N PRO A 4 -12.32 -1.20 -48.95
CA PRO A 4 -10.95 -0.73 -48.90
C PRO A 4 -10.74 0.40 -47.89
N GLU A 5 -9.72 0.20 -47.05
CA GLU A 5 -8.76 1.18 -46.50
C GLU A 5 -9.07 2.65 -46.85
N LEU A 6 -9.58 3.40 -45.87
CA LEU A 6 -9.59 4.86 -45.92
C LEU A 6 -8.11 5.31 -45.92
N LEU A 7 -7.53 5.55 -47.10
CA LEU A 7 -6.18 6.10 -47.27
C LEU A 7 -6.14 7.50 -46.67
N LEU A 8 -5.88 7.58 -45.37
CA LEU A 8 -5.52 8.83 -44.72
C LEU A 8 -4.30 9.41 -45.44
N ASP A 9 -4.43 10.64 -45.93
CA ASP A 9 -3.34 11.38 -46.56
C ASP A 9 -2.11 11.32 -45.64
N SER A 10 -0.97 10.89 -46.20
CA SER A 10 0.29 10.76 -45.47
C SER A 10 0.72 12.10 -44.85
N ASN A 11 0.33 13.22 -45.48
CA ASN A 11 0.57 14.54 -44.90
C ASN A 11 -0.22 14.76 -43.61
N ILE A 12 -1.46 14.29 -43.50
CA ILE A 12 -2.25 14.42 -42.26
C ILE A 12 -1.62 13.59 -41.13
N ARG A 13 -1.05 12.42 -41.45
CA ARG A 13 -0.37 11.57 -40.45
C ARG A 13 0.91 12.22 -39.91
N LEU A 14 1.72 12.81 -40.78
CA LEU A 14 3.00 13.40 -40.39
C LEU A 14 2.87 14.78 -39.76
N TRP A 15 1.93 15.60 -40.24
CA TRP A 15 1.80 17.00 -39.81
C TRP A 15 0.76 17.23 -38.72
N VAL A 16 -0.14 16.27 -38.49
CA VAL A 16 -1.18 16.40 -37.47
C VAL A 16 -1.04 15.32 -36.39
N VAL A 17 -1.01 14.04 -36.78
CA VAL A 17 -0.98 12.95 -35.80
C VAL A 17 0.33 12.92 -35.00
N LEU A 18 1.48 12.98 -35.67
CA LEU A 18 2.79 12.92 -35.00
C LEU A 18 3.02 14.11 -34.05
N PRO A 19 2.73 15.38 -34.42
CA PRO A 19 2.83 16.51 -33.50
C PRO A 19 1.89 16.40 -32.30
N ILE A 20 0.65 15.92 -32.49
CA ILE A 20 -0.29 15.72 -31.38
C ILE A 20 0.22 14.66 -30.40
N VAL A 21 0.81 13.56 -30.88
CA VAL A 21 1.40 12.52 -30.01
C VAL A 21 2.58 13.07 -29.21
N ILE A 22 3.45 13.87 -29.84
CA ILE A 22 4.60 14.50 -29.17
C ILE A 22 4.14 15.49 -28.10
N ILE A 23 3.17 16.36 -28.43
CA ILE A 23 2.65 17.36 -27.51
C ILE A 23 1.98 16.69 -26.31
N THR A 24 1.12 15.69 -26.54
CA THR A 24 0.43 14.96 -25.46
C THR A 24 1.39 14.22 -24.54
N PHE A 25 2.49 13.69 -25.09
CA PHE A 25 3.57 13.08 -24.31
C PHE A 25 4.30 14.08 -23.40
N PHE A 26 4.75 15.21 -23.95
CA PHE A 26 5.47 16.23 -23.18
C PHE A 26 4.57 16.92 -22.15
N VAL A 27 3.31 17.20 -22.48
CA VAL A 27 2.34 17.75 -21.51
C VAL A 27 2.13 16.80 -20.34
N GLY A 28 2.10 15.48 -20.58
CA GLY A 28 2.03 14.49 -19.51
C GLY A 28 3.29 14.43 -18.65
N MET A 29 4.48 14.51 -19.25
CA MET A 29 5.74 14.60 -18.50
C MET A 29 5.83 15.87 -17.64
N ILE A 30 5.48 17.03 -18.20
CA ILE A 30 5.47 18.30 -17.46
C ILE A 30 4.48 18.21 -16.30
N ARG A 31 3.27 17.71 -16.55
CA ARG A 31 2.27 17.51 -15.49
C ARG A 31 2.78 16.59 -14.38
N HIS A 32 3.48 15.51 -14.73
CA HIS A 32 4.06 14.58 -13.77
C HIS A 32 5.06 15.30 -12.84
N TYR A 33 6.03 16.03 -13.40
CA TYR A 33 7.01 16.77 -12.59
C TYR A 33 6.37 17.90 -11.78
N VAL A 34 5.43 18.64 -12.37
CA VAL A 34 4.67 19.69 -11.66
C VAL A 34 3.86 19.10 -10.50
N SER A 35 3.28 17.90 -10.67
CA SER A 35 2.55 17.22 -9.61
C SER A 35 3.47 16.79 -8.46
N ILE A 36 4.69 16.30 -8.75
CA ILE A 36 5.68 15.98 -7.73
C ILE A 36 6.09 17.26 -6.98
N LEU A 37 6.34 18.36 -7.70
CA LEU A 37 6.71 19.64 -7.11
C LEU A 37 5.60 20.26 -6.24
N LEU A 38 4.32 20.04 -6.60
CA LEU A 38 3.16 20.52 -5.86
C LEU A 38 2.70 19.57 -4.75
N GLN A 39 3.27 18.36 -4.67
CA GLN A 39 2.93 17.42 -3.62
C GLN A 39 3.47 17.96 -2.30
N SER A 40 2.58 18.45 -1.44
CA SER A 40 2.91 18.85 -0.09
C SER A 40 2.68 17.70 0.88
N ASP A 41 3.66 17.44 1.75
CA ASP A 41 3.48 16.57 2.89
C ASP A 41 2.52 17.25 3.87
N LYS A 42 1.28 16.75 3.89
CA LYS A 42 0.33 17.17 4.91
C LYS A 42 0.89 16.76 6.27
N LYS A 43 1.15 17.74 7.12
CA LYS A 43 1.56 17.49 8.51
C LYS A 43 0.43 16.73 9.21
N LEU A 44 0.61 15.42 9.37
CA LEU A 44 -0.32 14.58 10.12
C LEU A 44 -0.23 14.97 11.60
N THR A 45 -1.38 15.01 12.26
CA THR A 45 -1.41 15.22 13.71
C THR A 45 -0.77 14.01 14.38
N GLN A 46 0.06 14.22 15.41
CA GLN A 46 0.69 13.14 16.19
C GLN A 46 -0.34 12.11 16.67
N GLU A 47 -1.53 12.57 17.03
CA GLU A 47 -2.67 11.75 17.41
C GLU A 47 -3.10 10.76 16.31
N GLN A 48 -3.21 11.22 15.06
CA GLN A 48 -3.56 10.39 13.92
C GLN A 48 -2.49 9.35 13.63
N VAL A 49 -1.21 9.74 13.74
CA VAL A 49 -0.09 8.82 13.53
C VAL A 49 -0.09 7.75 14.63
N SER A 50 -0.28 8.14 15.89
CA SER A 50 -0.37 7.20 17.01
C SER A 50 -1.52 6.20 16.81
N ASP A 51 -2.72 6.67 16.46
CA ASP A 51 -3.88 5.81 16.22
C ASP A 51 -3.65 4.83 15.06
N SER A 52 -3.03 5.30 13.98
CA SER A 52 -2.69 4.44 12.84
C SER A 52 -1.71 3.33 13.23
N GLN A 53 -0.70 3.64 14.04
CA GLN A 53 0.27 2.65 14.53
C GLN A 53 -0.37 1.64 15.49
N VAL A 54 -1.32 2.07 16.32
CA VAL A 54 -2.06 1.17 17.21
C VAL A 54 -2.92 0.20 16.41
N LEU A 55 -3.59 0.66 15.35
CA LEU A 55 -4.34 -0.21 14.44
C LEU A 55 -3.43 -1.23 13.76
N ILE A 56 -2.28 -0.80 13.22
CA ILE A 56 -1.29 -1.69 12.61
C ILE A 56 -0.79 -2.73 13.62
N ARG A 57 -0.50 -2.31 14.85
CA ARG A 57 -0.07 -3.21 15.93
C ARG A 57 -1.14 -4.26 16.25
N SER A 58 -2.40 -3.86 16.30
CA SER A 58 -3.52 -4.78 16.53
C SER A 58 -3.69 -5.78 15.38
N ARG A 59 -3.56 -5.32 14.13
CA ARG A 59 -3.58 -6.18 12.95
C ARG A 59 -2.45 -7.21 12.97
N VAL A 60 -1.21 -6.77 13.23
CA VAL A 60 -0.04 -7.67 13.32
C VAL A 60 -0.22 -8.66 14.48
N LEU A 61 -0.79 -8.24 15.62
CA LEU A 61 -1.10 -9.14 16.71
C LEU A 61 -2.13 -10.22 16.30
N ARG A 62 -3.16 -9.83 15.53
CA ARG A 62 -4.18 -10.74 15.01
C ARG A 62 -3.61 -11.74 14.00
N GLU A 63 -2.77 -11.28 13.08
CA GLU A 63 -2.23 -12.09 11.97
C GLU A 63 -1.03 -12.96 12.40
N ASN A 64 -0.13 -12.41 13.22
CA ASN A 64 1.14 -13.03 13.60
C ASN A 64 1.23 -13.39 15.10
N GLY A 65 0.13 -13.28 15.84
CA GLY A 65 0.08 -13.62 17.27
C GLY A 65 0.37 -15.09 17.60
N LYS A 66 0.38 -15.97 16.59
CA LYS A 66 0.67 -17.40 16.73
C LYS A 66 2.10 -17.75 17.18
N TYR A 67 3.05 -16.83 17.01
CA TYR A 67 4.47 -17.06 17.34
C TYR A 67 4.87 -16.60 18.77
N ILE A 68 3.96 -15.98 19.53
CA ILE A 68 4.24 -15.47 20.89
C ILE A 68 3.50 -16.31 21.94
N PRO A 69 4.03 -16.45 23.19
CA PRO A 69 3.40 -17.13 24.34
C PRO A 69 1.88 -16.91 24.42
N LYS A 70 1.10 -17.98 24.56
CA LYS A 70 -0.38 -17.89 24.67
C LYS A 70 -0.80 -16.90 25.74
N GLN A 71 -0.12 -16.92 26.89
CA GLN A 71 -0.30 -15.95 27.96
C GLN A 71 -0.07 -14.51 27.48
N SER A 72 1.06 -14.25 26.80
CA SER A 72 1.38 -12.92 26.26
C SER A 72 0.38 -12.45 25.21
N PHE A 73 -0.12 -13.34 24.35
CA PHE A 73 -1.18 -13.01 23.39
C PHE A 73 -2.46 -12.63 24.12
N LEU A 74 -2.91 -13.43 25.09
CA LEU A 74 -4.12 -13.17 25.86
C LEU A 74 -4.04 -11.86 26.66
N THR A 75 -2.89 -11.54 27.27
CA THR A 75 -2.71 -10.24 27.94
C THR A 75 -2.82 -9.07 26.97
N ARG A 76 -2.26 -9.20 25.76
CA ARG A 76 -2.34 -8.15 24.72
C ARG A 76 -3.75 -8.03 24.14
N LYS A 77 -4.43 -9.15 23.89
CA LYS A 77 -5.84 -9.19 23.47
C LYS A 77 -6.72 -8.54 24.55
N TYR A 78 -6.50 -8.86 25.82
CA TYR A 78 -7.21 -8.26 26.94
C TYR A 78 -7.02 -6.73 26.99
N TYR A 79 -5.80 -6.23 26.83
CA TYR A 79 -5.53 -4.78 26.78
C TYR A 79 -6.35 -4.05 25.68
N PHE A 80 -6.52 -4.68 24.52
CA PHE A 80 -7.29 -4.08 23.42
C PHE A 80 -8.81 -4.25 23.59
N ASN A 81 -9.26 -5.43 24.01
CA ASN A 81 -10.66 -5.84 23.94
C ASN A 81 -11.43 -5.84 25.27
N ASN A 82 -10.78 -5.54 26.39
CA ASN A 82 -11.45 -5.47 27.70
C ASN A 82 -12.72 -4.60 27.61
N PRO A 83 -13.89 -5.11 28.07
CA PRO A 83 -15.16 -4.40 27.98
C PRO A 83 -15.18 -3.05 28.70
N GLU A 84 -14.44 -2.92 29.81
CA GLU A 84 -14.42 -1.71 30.65
C GLU A 84 -13.27 -0.75 30.29
N ASP A 85 -12.05 -1.29 30.16
CA ASP A 85 -10.80 -0.49 30.00
C ASP A 85 -10.06 -0.69 28.66
N GLY A 86 -10.66 -1.41 27.71
CA GLY A 86 -10.03 -1.70 26.42
C GLY A 86 -9.75 -0.43 25.61
N PHE A 87 -8.56 -0.37 24.99
CA PHE A 87 -8.12 0.80 24.21
C PHE A 87 -9.16 1.25 23.16
N PHE A 88 -9.78 0.30 22.45
CA PHE A 88 -10.75 0.57 21.38
C PHE A 88 -12.11 1.06 21.88
N LYS A 89 -12.46 0.81 23.14
CA LYS A 89 -13.69 1.30 23.76
C LYS A 89 -13.51 2.65 24.43
N LYS A 90 -12.38 2.84 25.13
CA LYS A 90 -12.05 4.04 25.89
C LYS A 90 -11.72 5.23 24.99
N THR A 91 -10.98 5.01 23.91
CA THR A 91 -10.51 6.09 23.03
C THR A 91 -11.57 6.43 21.98
N LYS A 92 -12.29 7.55 22.17
CA LYS A 92 -13.17 8.15 21.15
C LYS A 92 -12.54 9.39 20.57
N ARG A 93 -12.49 9.48 19.23
CA ARG A 93 -11.88 10.59 18.49
C ARG A 93 -12.95 11.49 17.88
N LYS A 94 -12.69 12.80 17.84
CA LYS A 94 -13.55 13.74 17.12
C LYS A 94 -13.29 13.58 15.62
N VAL A 95 -14.32 13.22 14.87
CA VAL A 95 -14.24 13.05 13.42
C VAL A 95 -14.31 14.41 12.76
N VAL A 96 -13.27 14.79 12.01
CA VAL A 96 -13.29 15.98 11.16
C VAL A 96 -13.65 15.53 9.74
N PRO A 97 -14.78 15.98 9.17
CA PRO A 97 -15.18 15.57 7.83
C PRO A 97 -14.16 16.09 6.79
N PRO A 98 -13.81 15.30 5.77
CA PRO A 98 -12.91 15.74 4.71
C PRO A 98 -13.51 16.92 3.93
N SER A 99 -12.67 17.88 3.55
CA SER A 99 -13.11 19.06 2.79
C SER A 99 -13.37 18.72 1.30
N PRO A 100 -14.46 19.26 0.71
CA PRO A 100 -14.90 18.92 -0.66
C PRO A 100 -13.91 19.32 -1.77
N MET A 101 -12.93 20.17 -1.47
CA MET A 101 -11.94 20.66 -2.43
C MET A 101 -10.99 19.57 -2.94
N THR A 102 -10.80 18.48 -2.18
CA THR A 102 -9.90 17.36 -2.54
C THR A 102 -10.43 16.47 -3.66
N VAL A 103 -11.74 16.49 -3.94
CA VAL A 103 -12.38 15.62 -4.94
C VAL A 103 -12.26 16.20 -6.35
N SER A 104 -12.11 17.52 -6.49
CA SER A 104 -12.09 18.21 -7.79
C SER A 104 -10.78 17.98 -8.59
N SER A 105 -9.63 17.92 -7.91
CA SER A 105 -8.33 17.70 -8.56
C SER A 105 -8.14 16.27 -9.08
N ALA A 106 -8.77 15.28 -8.43
CA ALA A 106 -8.72 13.87 -8.84
C ALA A 106 -9.51 13.62 -10.13
N SER A 107 -10.71 14.20 -10.28
CA SER A 107 -11.54 14.04 -11.50
C SER A 107 -10.86 14.55 -12.77
N TRP A 108 -10.14 15.68 -12.70
CA TRP A 108 -9.40 16.22 -13.86
C TRP A 108 -8.19 15.35 -14.26
N TYR A 109 -7.63 14.60 -13.30
CA TYR A 109 -6.54 13.68 -13.53
C TYR A 109 -7.01 12.39 -14.21
N PHE A 110 -8.14 11.82 -13.77
CA PHE A 110 -8.72 10.63 -14.38
C PHE A 110 -8.98 10.80 -15.89
N LEU A 111 -9.38 12.00 -16.34
CA LEU A 111 -9.64 12.26 -17.76
C LEU A 111 -8.39 12.25 -18.65
N ASN A 112 -7.19 12.46 -18.10
CA ASN A 112 -5.94 12.58 -18.89
C ASN A 112 -5.08 11.30 -18.93
N VAL A 113 -5.39 10.25 -18.14
CA VAL A 113 -4.45 9.14 -17.87
C VAL A 113 -4.79 7.81 -18.58
N PHE A 114 -5.97 7.65 -19.16
CA PHE A 114 -6.41 6.32 -19.66
C PHE A 114 -5.67 5.78 -20.90
N GLY A 115 -4.82 6.55 -21.59
CA GLY A 115 -4.11 6.09 -22.80
C GLY A 115 -2.58 5.96 -22.69
N LEU A 116 -1.91 6.81 -21.91
CA LEU A 116 -0.44 6.92 -21.91
C LEU A 116 0.24 6.37 -20.65
N ARG A 117 -0.54 5.82 -19.71
CA ARG A 117 -0.06 5.34 -18.42
C ARG A 117 1.02 4.26 -18.53
N SER A 118 0.81 3.27 -19.41
CA SER A 118 1.75 2.14 -19.57
C SER A 118 3.10 2.62 -20.11
N ILE A 119 3.09 3.59 -21.03
CA ILE A 119 4.30 4.19 -21.60
C ILE A 119 5.06 5.00 -20.53
N TYR A 120 4.35 5.79 -19.72
CA TYR A 120 4.99 6.53 -18.63
C TYR A 120 5.63 5.60 -17.57
N SER A 121 5.00 4.46 -17.26
CA SER A 121 5.57 3.47 -16.33
C SER A 121 6.84 2.81 -16.86
N LEU A 122 6.92 2.55 -18.16
CA LEU A 122 8.13 1.99 -18.79
C LEU A 122 9.29 2.98 -18.84
N ILE A 123 9.01 4.28 -19.02
CA ILE A 123 10.05 5.32 -19.17
C ILE A 123 10.50 5.89 -17.82
N LEU A 124 9.56 6.13 -16.89
CA LEU A 124 9.82 6.79 -15.62
C LEU A 124 9.93 5.81 -14.44
N GLY A 125 9.75 4.50 -14.68
CA GLY A 125 9.69 3.48 -13.63
C GLY A 125 8.33 3.41 -12.92
N GLN A 126 8.19 2.45 -12.00
CA GLN A 126 6.95 2.16 -11.28
C GLN A 126 6.55 3.21 -10.24
N ASP A 127 7.47 4.05 -9.75
CA ASP A 127 7.19 5.08 -8.73
C ASP A 127 6.76 6.44 -9.32
N ASN A 128 6.15 6.46 -10.51
CA ASN A 128 5.79 7.71 -11.15
C ASN A 128 4.42 8.24 -10.66
N ALA A 129 4.22 9.56 -10.67
CA ALA A 129 2.93 10.17 -10.37
C ALA A 129 1.81 9.84 -11.40
N ALA A 130 2.08 9.04 -12.44
CA ALA A 130 1.04 8.40 -13.24
C ALA A 130 0.45 7.19 -12.47
N ASP A 131 1.28 6.54 -11.66
CA ASP A 131 0.90 5.51 -10.70
C ASP A 131 0.29 6.08 -9.41
N GLN A 132 0.28 7.40 -9.20
CA GLN A 132 -0.56 8.01 -8.15
C GLN A 132 -2.04 7.67 -8.30
N SER A 133 -2.53 7.25 -9.47
CA SER A 133 -3.89 6.72 -9.60
C SER A 133 -4.02 5.25 -9.20
N ARG A 134 -2.94 4.45 -9.23
CA ARG A 134 -2.88 3.16 -8.52
C ARG A 134 -2.69 3.39 -7.03
N MET A 135 -1.85 4.32 -6.61
CA MET A 135 -1.77 4.71 -5.20
C MET A 135 -3.08 5.34 -4.72
N MET A 136 -3.83 6.09 -5.53
CA MET A 136 -5.14 6.62 -5.14
C MET A 136 -6.20 5.52 -5.17
N GLN A 137 -6.12 4.55 -6.09
CA GLN A 137 -6.99 3.38 -6.09
C GLN A 137 -6.64 2.40 -4.96
N GLU A 138 -5.37 2.17 -4.64
CA GLU A 138 -4.82 1.46 -3.47
C GLU A 138 -4.92 2.28 -2.19
N GLN A 139 -5.09 3.60 -2.25
CA GLN A 139 -5.47 4.43 -1.11
C GLN A 139 -7.00 4.40 -0.95
N MET A 140 -7.76 4.16 -2.01
CA MET A 140 -9.21 3.93 -1.93
C MET A 140 -9.57 2.49 -1.58
N THR A 141 -8.73 1.48 -1.92
CA THR A 141 -8.96 0.06 -1.63
C THR A 141 -8.05 -0.47 -0.51
N GLY A 142 -6.86 0.11 -0.33
CA GLY A 142 -5.88 -0.21 0.73
C GLY A 142 -5.68 0.90 1.78
N ALA A 143 -5.98 2.18 1.50
CA ALA A 143 -6.14 3.20 2.56
C ALA A 143 -7.58 3.40 3.03
N ALA A 144 -8.56 2.77 2.38
CA ALA A 144 -9.77 2.33 3.09
C ALA A 144 -9.43 1.37 4.24
N MET A 145 -8.23 0.78 4.24
CA MET A 145 -7.67 -0.06 5.31
C MET A 145 -6.57 0.61 6.15
N ALA A 146 -6.11 1.82 5.81
CA ALA A 146 -4.99 2.48 6.51
C ALA A 146 -5.41 3.68 7.37
N MET A 147 -6.53 4.34 7.08
CA MET A 147 -7.24 5.21 8.02
C MET A 147 -8.67 5.41 7.50
N PRO A 148 -9.71 4.79 8.10
CA PRO A 148 -11.07 5.19 7.77
C PRO A 148 -11.25 6.67 8.11
N ALA A 149 -12.07 7.36 7.31
CA ALA A 149 -12.50 8.74 7.54
C ALA A 149 -13.09 8.96 8.96
N ASP A 150 -13.38 7.88 9.68
CA ASP A 150 -13.77 7.84 11.08
C ASP A 150 -12.92 6.81 11.85
N THR A 151 -11.93 7.29 12.62
CA THR A 151 -11.08 6.46 13.50
C THR A 151 -11.91 5.60 14.45
N ASN A 152 -13.08 6.06 14.90
CA ASN A 152 -13.94 5.30 15.81
C ASN A 152 -14.53 4.07 15.13
N LYS A 153 -14.87 4.18 13.84
CA LYS A 153 -15.32 3.05 13.04
C LYS A 153 -14.18 2.05 12.83
N ALA A 154 -12.95 2.52 12.62
CA ALA A 154 -11.75 1.68 12.59
C ALA A 154 -11.61 0.86 13.87
N PHE A 155 -11.64 1.54 15.02
CA PHE A 155 -11.47 0.91 16.32
C PHE A 155 -12.56 -0.13 16.61
N LYS A 156 -13.81 0.17 16.24
CA LYS A 156 -14.90 -0.80 16.38
C LYS A 156 -14.67 -2.04 15.51
N THR A 157 -14.27 -1.84 14.26
CA THR A 157 -14.04 -2.93 13.30
C THR A 157 -12.89 -3.83 13.76
N GLU A 158 -11.76 -3.25 14.20
CA GLU A 158 -10.63 -4.04 14.71
C GLU A 158 -10.96 -4.71 16.05
N TRP A 159 -11.77 -4.08 16.92
CA TRP A 159 -12.23 -4.72 18.15
C TRP A 159 -13.05 -5.99 17.87
N GLU A 160 -14.03 -5.91 16.96
CA GLU A 160 -14.85 -7.06 16.54
C GLU A 160 -13.99 -8.14 15.88
N ALA A 161 -13.06 -7.76 15.01
CA ALA A 161 -12.16 -8.69 14.34
C ALA A 161 -11.18 -9.38 15.30
N LEU A 162 -10.64 -8.66 16.29
CA LEU A 162 -9.73 -9.22 17.29
C LEU A 162 -10.48 -10.11 18.29
N GLU A 163 -11.76 -9.85 18.56
CA GLU A 163 -12.55 -10.64 19.50
C GLU A 163 -12.70 -12.10 19.03
N LEU A 164 -12.90 -12.27 17.72
CA LEU A 164 -13.06 -13.57 17.06
C LEU A 164 -11.75 -14.37 16.94
N THR A 165 -10.62 -13.85 17.40
CA THR A 165 -9.31 -14.49 17.18
C THR A 165 -8.90 -15.39 18.33
N ASP A 166 -8.53 -16.61 18.00
CA ASP A 166 -7.98 -17.57 18.95
C ASP A 166 -6.48 -17.75 18.76
N HIS A 167 -5.79 -18.02 19.87
CA HIS A 167 -4.36 -18.29 19.84
C HIS A 167 -4.10 -19.73 19.41
N GLN A 168 -3.49 -19.88 18.24
CA GLN A 168 -2.95 -21.13 17.74
C GLN A 168 -1.43 -21.09 17.90
N TRP A 169 -0.88 -21.93 18.77
CA TRP A 169 0.57 -21.99 18.98
C TRP A 169 1.21 -22.64 17.76
N ALA A 170 2.12 -21.94 17.07
CA ALA A 170 2.75 -22.49 15.86
C ALA A 170 4.07 -23.24 16.14
N LEU A 171 4.51 -23.29 17.39
CA LEU A 171 5.80 -23.84 17.81
C LEU A 171 5.60 -25.00 18.79
N ASP A 172 4.51 -25.76 18.66
CA ASP A 172 4.12 -26.88 19.53
C ASP A 172 4.87 -28.15 19.12
N ASP A 173 4.99 -28.38 17.81
CA ASP A 173 5.64 -29.55 17.25
C ASP A 173 7.03 -29.21 16.66
N VAL A 174 7.61 -28.06 17.03
CA VAL A 174 8.86 -27.56 16.43
C VAL A 174 10.06 -28.45 16.77
N GLU A 175 10.08 -29.03 17.97
CA GLU A 175 11.12 -29.99 18.37
C GLU A 175 11.06 -31.26 17.51
N GLU A 176 9.87 -31.77 17.22
CA GLU A 176 9.65 -32.97 16.42
C GLU A 176 10.03 -32.71 14.95
N GLU A 177 9.64 -31.57 14.39
CA GLU A 177 10.01 -31.17 13.03
C GLU A 177 11.53 -31.00 12.88
N LEU A 178 12.18 -30.40 13.89
CA LEU A 178 13.62 -30.19 13.90
C LEU A 178 14.39 -31.51 13.99
N MET A 179 13.91 -32.46 14.81
CA MET A 179 14.54 -33.78 14.95
C MET A 179 14.26 -34.71 13.76
N ALA A 180 13.21 -34.45 12.97
CA ALA A 180 12.87 -35.26 11.80
C ALA A 180 13.85 -35.09 10.62
N LYS A 181 14.68 -34.05 10.63
CA LYS A 181 15.64 -33.74 9.56
C LYS A 181 17.02 -33.47 10.15
N ASP A 182 18.07 -33.89 9.46
CA ASP A 182 19.42 -33.49 9.82
C ASP A 182 19.61 -31.98 9.63
N LEU A 183 20.41 -31.38 10.51
CA LEU A 183 20.72 -29.96 10.44
C LEU A 183 21.57 -29.67 9.20
N HIS A 184 21.07 -28.78 8.35
CA HIS A 184 21.75 -28.41 7.12
C HIS A 184 22.91 -27.44 7.40
N PHE A 185 24.09 -28.01 7.70
CA PHE A 185 25.33 -27.26 7.90
C PHE A 185 26.19 -27.11 6.63
N GLU A 186 25.71 -27.57 5.49
CA GLU A 186 26.43 -27.44 4.22
C GLU A 186 26.70 -25.97 3.89
N GLY A 187 27.97 -25.64 3.61
CA GLY A 187 28.42 -24.26 3.36
C GLY A 187 29.00 -23.53 4.57
N MET A 188 28.93 -24.09 5.79
CA MET A 188 29.50 -23.47 7.00
C MET A 188 31.01 -23.17 6.87
N PHE A 189 31.75 -23.99 6.14
CA PHE A 189 33.20 -23.85 5.95
C PHE A 189 33.60 -23.46 4.53
N LYS A 190 32.72 -22.85 3.74
CA LYS A 190 33.08 -22.30 2.42
C LYS A 190 33.89 -21.00 2.62
N LYS A 191 35.08 -21.13 3.22
CA LYS A 191 36.12 -20.11 3.15
C LYS A 191 36.45 -19.98 1.68
N GLU A 192 36.20 -18.79 1.14
CA GLU A 192 36.77 -18.34 -0.11
C GLU A 192 38.27 -18.62 -0.06
N LEU A 193 38.72 -19.65 -0.77
CA LEU A 193 40.07 -19.64 -1.31
C LEU A 193 39.99 -18.66 -2.49
N GLN A 194 39.94 -17.36 -2.19
CA GLN A 194 40.47 -16.39 -3.14
C GLN A 194 41.94 -16.76 -3.30
N THR A 195 42.21 -17.59 -4.30
CA THR A 195 43.54 -17.79 -4.85
C THR A 195 43.91 -16.48 -5.52
N SER A 196 44.27 -15.51 -4.67
CA SER A 196 45.15 -14.42 -5.03
C SER A 196 46.46 -15.05 -5.48
N ILE A 197 46.95 -14.59 -6.63
CA ILE A 197 48.20 -14.94 -7.30
C ILE A 197 48.06 -16.16 -8.22
N PHE A 198 47.70 -15.92 -9.49
CA PHE A 198 48.65 -15.65 -10.59
C PHE A 198 47.99 -14.79 -11.66
#